data_AF-T1D6I5-F1
#
_entry.id   AF-T1D6I5-F1
#
_cell.length_a   1.000
_cell.length_b   1.000
_cell.length_c   1.000
_cell.angle_alpha   90.00
_cell.angle_beta   90.00
_cell.angle_gamma   90.00
#
_symmetry.space_group_name_H-M   'P 1'
#
loop_
_entity.id
_entity.type
_entity.pdbx_description
1 polymer ?
#
loop_
_entity_poly.entity_id
_entity_poly.type
_entity_poly.pdbx_seq_one_letter_code
_entity_poly.pdbx_strand_id
1 'polypeptide(L)'
;TMATTGPSRILVAVLFVVILVVGGAGFYAANYYLEPHPVAGPATVQVGANVTVNYIGYFGSGPQIGKVFDTSIYSVYQNNASYPKSLEFASGHSGAASAYHPLGVHIGPATAQYTVGNQTFSGVVPGFWQGIVGMTVNQTRYISMPPSLAYGPLDPACEATEPLAFTVPVLRSYTVANFSAAFPGISTTGGTTFPDPVYGWTDQVFASNTSAVSVVSLPSLGETMRLSGWSASVTGVNGTTITVTNDITPQNFGSLLGTFPTARACGGGASTSHYLIAGVNVAAGTFTINWNTEVTGQSLVFRVTLVALVTP
;
A
#
# COMPACT_ATOMS: atom_id res chain seq x y z
N THR A 1 -83.11 5.49 68.37
CA THR A 1 -81.78 6.07 68.15
C THR A 1 -80.82 4.94 67.82
N MET A 2 -80.42 4.80 66.54
CA MET A 2 -79.56 3.71 66.08
C MET A 2 -78.12 3.93 66.56
N ALA A 3 -77.53 2.94 67.22
CA ALA A 3 -76.11 2.92 67.55
C ALA A 3 -75.33 2.38 66.34
N THR A 4 -74.58 3.24 65.67
CA THR A 4 -73.62 2.88 64.63
C THR A 4 -72.41 2.20 65.28
N THR A 5 -72.28 0.88 65.12
CA THR A 5 -71.07 0.13 65.47
C THR A 5 -69.95 0.48 64.49
N GLY A 6 -68.91 1.15 64.99
CA GLY A 6 -67.70 1.44 64.21
C GLY A 6 -66.96 0.16 63.80
N PRO A 7 -66.16 0.20 62.71
CA PRO A 7 -65.45 -0.97 62.21
C PRO A 7 -64.52 -1.57 63.30
N SER A 8 -64.47 -2.90 63.37
CA SER A 8 -63.65 -3.60 64.37
C SER A 8 -62.17 -3.23 64.22
N ARG A 9 -61.44 -3.10 65.33
CA ARG A 9 -60.00 -2.77 65.34
C ARG A 9 -59.17 -3.69 64.44
N ILE A 10 -59.59 -4.94 64.28
CA ILE A 10 -58.96 -5.94 63.40
C ILE A 10 -59.17 -5.57 61.93
N LEU A 11 -60.38 -5.14 61.54
CA LEU A 11 -60.67 -4.74 60.16
C LEU A 11 -59.85 -3.51 59.74
N VAL A 12 -59.70 -2.53 60.64
CA VAL A 12 -58.88 -1.34 60.41
C VAL A 12 -57.40 -1.71 60.25
N ALA A 13 -56.87 -2.60 61.11
CA ALA A 13 -55.49 -3.06 61.02
C ALA A 13 -55.20 -3.80 59.71
N VAL A 14 -56.10 -4.67 59.26
CA VAL A 14 -55.96 -5.40 57.98
C VAL A 14 -55.98 -4.44 56.79
N LEU A 15 -56.89 -3.45 56.79
CA LEU A 15 -56.94 -2.43 55.74
C LEU A 15 -55.65 -1.60 55.67
N PHE A 16 -55.08 -1.22 56.81
CA PHE A 16 -53.81 -0.51 56.86
C PHE A 16 -52.64 -1.34 56.29
N VAL A 17 -52.57 -2.63 56.63
CA VAL A 17 -51.53 -3.53 56.10
C VAL A 17 -51.69 -3.72 54.59
N VAL A 18 -52.93 -3.91 54.10
CA VAL A 18 -53.19 -4.05 52.65
C VAL A 18 -52.82 -2.76 51.92
N ILE A 19 -53.16 -1.58 52.44
CA ILE A 19 -52.79 -0.29 51.83
C ILE A 19 -51.27 -0.12 51.82
N LEU A 20 -50.56 -0.51 52.88
CA LEU A 20 -49.10 -0.44 52.93
C LEU A 20 -48.43 -1.40 51.93
N VAL A 21 -48.95 -2.64 51.81
CA VAL A 21 -48.40 -3.63 50.88
C VAL A 21 -48.70 -3.24 49.44
N VAL A 22 -49.92 -2.83 49.12
CA VAL A 22 -50.31 -2.39 47.76
C VAL A 22 -49.64 -1.08 47.39
N GLY A 23 -49.55 -0.13 48.33
CA GLY A 23 -48.85 1.14 48.14
C GLY A 23 -47.35 0.95 47.98
N GLY A 24 -46.74 0.05 48.76
CA GLY A 24 -45.31 -0.28 48.67
C GLY A 24 -44.96 -1.02 47.37
N ALA A 25 -45.78 -1.99 46.96
CA ALA A 25 -45.61 -2.69 45.68
C ALA A 25 -45.83 -1.75 44.49
N GLY A 26 -46.83 -0.87 44.57
CA GLY A 26 -47.09 0.17 43.58
C GLY A 26 -45.94 1.18 43.48
N PHE A 27 -45.38 1.61 44.60
CA PHE A 27 -44.23 2.52 44.63
C PHE A 27 -42.95 1.85 44.09
N TYR A 28 -42.69 0.59 44.44
CA TYR A 28 -41.54 -0.15 43.93
C TYR A 28 -41.65 -0.39 42.41
N ALA A 29 -42.81 -0.80 41.93
CA ALA A 29 -43.07 -0.95 40.49
C ALA A 29 -42.97 0.39 39.76
N ALA A 30 -43.52 1.46 40.33
CA ALA A 30 -43.42 2.80 39.77
C ALA A 30 -41.95 3.25 39.66
N ASN A 31 -41.12 3.10 40.69
CA ASN A 31 -39.71 3.45 40.58
C ASN A 31 -38.96 2.56 39.58
N TYR A 32 -39.25 1.26 39.53
CA TYR A 32 -38.58 0.35 38.59
C TYR A 32 -38.93 0.63 37.11
N TYR A 33 -40.17 1.03 36.82
CA TYR A 33 -40.63 1.28 35.45
C TYR A 33 -40.57 2.75 35.03
N LEU A 34 -40.48 3.70 35.97
CA LEU A 34 -40.46 5.14 35.69
C LEU A 34 -39.08 5.77 35.84
N GLU A 35 -38.08 5.07 36.38
CA GLU A 35 -36.69 5.51 36.26
C GLU A 35 -36.26 5.41 34.79
N PRO A 36 -35.90 6.53 34.13
CA PRO A 36 -35.36 6.46 32.79
C PRO A 36 -33.99 5.78 32.87
N HIS A 37 -33.95 4.50 32.52
CA HIS A 37 -32.67 3.83 32.29
C HIS A 37 -31.93 4.61 31.20
N PRO A 38 -30.65 4.98 31.43
CA PRO A 38 -29.82 5.56 30.37
C PRO A 38 -29.84 4.59 29.20
N VAL A 39 -30.45 4.99 28.09
CA VAL A 39 -30.37 4.21 26.85
C VAL A 39 -28.89 4.11 26.54
N ALA A 40 -28.31 2.92 26.67
CA ALA A 40 -26.92 2.70 26.35
C ALA A 40 -26.69 3.21 24.93
N GLY A 41 -25.72 4.12 24.77
CA GLY A 41 -25.36 4.63 23.45
C GLY A 41 -24.97 3.48 22.50
N PRO A 42 -24.95 3.72 21.18
CA PRO A 42 -24.55 2.70 20.22
C PRO A 42 -23.16 2.15 20.59
N ALA A 43 -23.01 0.83 20.50
CA ALA A 43 -21.75 0.16 20.80
C ALA A 43 -20.62 0.78 19.97
N THR A 44 -19.52 1.10 20.65
CA THR A 44 -18.34 1.72 20.05
C THR A 44 -17.19 0.74 20.02
N VAL A 45 -16.32 0.87 19.02
CA VAL A 45 -15.11 0.06 18.90
C VAL A 45 -14.18 0.32 20.09
N GLN A 46 -13.74 -0.76 20.74
CA GLN A 46 -12.75 -0.75 21.83
C GLN A 46 -11.50 -1.54 21.44
N VAL A 47 -10.39 -1.29 22.14
CA VAL A 47 -9.18 -2.12 22.01
C VAL A 47 -9.50 -3.56 22.42
N GLY A 48 -9.00 -4.52 21.65
CA GLY A 48 -9.29 -5.95 21.74
C GLY A 48 -10.47 -6.41 20.89
N ALA A 49 -11.27 -5.50 20.32
CA ALA A 49 -12.41 -5.87 19.49
C ALA A 49 -11.99 -6.41 18.11
N ASN A 50 -12.88 -7.18 17.51
CA ASN A 50 -12.80 -7.56 16.10
C ASN A 50 -13.84 -6.75 15.33
N VAL A 51 -13.47 -6.25 14.16
CA VAL A 51 -14.38 -5.45 13.32
C VAL A 51 -14.25 -5.85 11.86
N THR A 52 -15.28 -5.55 11.08
CA THR A 52 -15.15 -5.50 9.62
C THR A 52 -15.31 -4.07 9.13
N VAL A 53 -14.50 -3.70 8.14
CA VAL A 53 -14.50 -2.35 7.57
C VAL A 53 -14.48 -2.37 6.05
N ASN A 54 -15.16 -1.39 5.46
CA ASN A 54 -14.88 -0.99 4.09
C ASN A 54 -13.90 0.18 4.10
N TYR A 55 -12.93 0.18 3.20
CA TYR A 55 -11.93 1.26 3.18
C TYR A 55 -11.46 1.65 1.78
N ILE A 56 -10.95 2.88 1.71
CA ILE A 56 -10.13 3.37 0.61
C ILE A 56 -8.88 4.01 1.22
N GLY A 57 -7.70 3.54 0.84
CA GLY A 57 -6.41 4.08 1.23
C GLY A 57 -5.87 5.05 0.18
N TYR A 58 -5.54 6.26 0.62
CA TYR A 58 -4.95 7.33 -0.18
C TYR A 58 -3.57 7.70 0.32
N PHE A 59 -2.69 8.10 -0.60
CA PHE A 59 -1.48 8.84 -0.23
C PHE A 59 -1.85 10.21 0.35
N GLY A 60 -1.35 10.50 1.54
CA GLY A 60 -1.48 11.81 2.21
C GLY A 60 -0.30 12.74 1.96
N SER A 61 0.81 12.23 1.41
CA SER A 61 2.01 13.00 1.07
C SER A 61 2.71 12.42 -0.16
N GLY A 62 3.80 13.08 -0.56
CA GLY A 62 4.66 12.60 -1.63
C GLY A 62 4.09 12.83 -3.02
N PRO A 63 4.75 12.30 -4.06
CA PRO A 63 4.40 12.54 -5.45
C PRO A 63 3.04 11.96 -5.85
N GLN A 64 2.52 11.01 -5.06
CA GLN A 64 1.29 10.29 -5.33
C GLN A 64 0.13 10.78 -4.47
N ILE A 65 0.27 11.93 -3.81
CA ILE A 65 -0.76 12.51 -2.94
C ILE A 65 -2.16 12.48 -3.58
N GLY A 66 -3.15 12.01 -2.82
CA GLY A 66 -4.54 11.87 -3.26
C GLY A 66 -4.82 10.65 -4.15
N LYS A 67 -3.81 9.87 -4.55
CA LYS A 67 -3.98 8.63 -5.32
C LYS A 67 -4.33 7.47 -4.40
N VAL A 68 -5.16 6.55 -4.90
CA VAL A 68 -5.56 5.34 -4.19
C VAL A 68 -4.49 4.26 -4.34
N PHE A 69 -3.97 3.77 -3.22
CA PHE A 69 -2.99 2.67 -3.18
C PHE A 69 -3.62 1.33 -2.76
N ASP A 70 -4.77 1.35 -2.08
CA ASP A 70 -5.45 0.14 -1.62
C ASP A 70 -6.96 0.38 -1.40
N THR A 71 -7.79 -0.66 -1.55
CA THR A 71 -9.24 -0.57 -1.25
C THR A 71 -9.90 -1.95 -1.11
N SER A 72 -10.87 -2.04 -0.20
CA SER A 72 -11.78 -3.19 -0.12
C SER A 72 -13.01 -3.10 -1.05
N ILE A 73 -13.11 -2.04 -1.87
CA ILE A 73 -14.35 -1.71 -2.60
C ILE A 73 -14.14 -1.87 -4.10
N TYR A 74 -14.85 -2.82 -4.72
CA TYR A 74 -14.67 -3.11 -6.16
C TYR A 74 -15.02 -1.95 -7.09
N SER A 75 -16.05 -1.17 -6.78
CA SER A 75 -16.42 0.01 -7.58
C SER A 75 -15.35 1.10 -7.54
N VAL A 76 -14.56 1.17 -6.47
CA VAL A 76 -13.40 2.06 -6.38
C VAL A 76 -12.30 1.51 -7.28
N TYR A 77 -11.99 0.21 -7.22
CA TYR A 77 -11.01 -0.43 -8.12
C TYR A 77 -11.28 -0.11 -9.59
N GLN A 78 -12.52 -0.29 -10.05
CA GLN A 78 -12.89 -0.10 -11.46
C GLN A 78 -12.87 1.37 -11.92
N ASN A 79 -13.09 2.32 -11.00
CA ASN A 79 -13.25 3.73 -11.35
C ASN A 79 -11.95 4.51 -11.15
N ASN A 80 -11.06 4.48 -12.15
CA ASN A 80 -9.84 5.27 -12.14
C ASN A 80 -10.08 6.78 -12.37
N ALA A 81 -11.20 7.15 -12.97
CA ALA A 81 -11.51 8.56 -13.27
C ALA A 81 -11.82 9.36 -11.99
N SER A 82 -12.63 8.80 -11.09
CA SER A 82 -12.95 9.42 -9.79
C SER A 82 -11.99 9.03 -8.68
N TYR A 83 -11.32 7.88 -8.81
CA TYR A 83 -10.35 7.39 -7.84
C TYR A 83 -9.04 7.06 -8.56
N PRO A 84 -8.22 8.05 -8.92
CA PRO A 84 -6.98 7.80 -9.63
C PRO A 84 -6.06 6.89 -8.81
N LYS A 85 -5.61 5.79 -9.41
CA LYS A 85 -4.76 4.79 -8.77
C LYS A 85 -3.31 5.24 -8.71
N SER A 86 -2.61 4.80 -7.68
CA SER A 86 -1.17 4.97 -7.56
C SER A 86 -0.42 4.01 -8.48
N LEU A 87 0.90 4.15 -8.55
CA LEU A 87 1.70 3.38 -9.49
C LEU A 87 1.73 1.90 -9.14
N GLU A 88 1.88 1.56 -7.86
CA GLU A 88 1.97 0.17 -7.40
C GLU A 88 0.60 -0.47 -7.15
N PHE A 89 -0.50 0.26 -7.34
CA PHE A 89 -1.85 -0.26 -7.05
C PHE A 89 -2.14 -1.61 -7.73
N ALA A 90 -1.72 -1.77 -9.00
CA ALA A 90 -2.00 -2.98 -9.77
C ALA A 90 -1.30 -4.24 -9.25
N SER A 91 -0.13 -4.12 -8.60
CA SER A 91 0.66 -5.29 -8.17
C SER A 91 0.03 -6.04 -7.00
N GLY A 92 -0.82 -5.38 -6.22
CA GLY A 92 -1.52 -5.95 -5.06
C GLY A 92 -2.93 -6.46 -5.32
N HIS A 93 -3.49 -6.32 -6.53
CA HIS A 93 -4.93 -6.50 -6.77
C HIS A 93 -5.23 -7.45 -7.93
N SER A 94 -6.09 -8.45 -7.69
CA SER A 94 -6.43 -9.49 -8.68
C SER A 94 -7.42 -9.06 -9.77
N GLY A 95 -8.01 -7.88 -9.65
CA GLY A 95 -9.06 -7.36 -10.54
C GLY A 95 -10.40 -8.11 -10.53
N ALA A 96 -10.48 -9.25 -9.85
CA ALA A 96 -11.70 -10.02 -9.68
C ALA A 96 -12.59 -9.41 -8.58
N ALA A 97 -13.88 -9.23 -8.88
CA ALA A 97 -14.84 -8.67 -7.93
C ALA A 97 -14.91 -9.44 -6.59
N SER A 98 -14.70 -10.76 -6.63
CA SER A 98 -14.70 -11.63 -5.44
C SER A 98 -13.57 -11.33 -4.45
N ALA A 99 -12.50 -10.66 -4.88
CA ALA A 99 -11.40 -10.27 -4.00
C ALA A 99 -11.73 -9.05 -3.12
N TYR A 100 -12.86 -8.36 -3.38
CA TYR A 100 -13.24 -7.13 -2.70
C TYR A 100 -14.38 -7.40 -1.72
N HIS A 101 -14.03 -7.50 -0.45
CA HIS A 101 -14.97 -7.69 0.65
C HIS A 101 -14.48 -6.92 1.88
N PRO A 102 -15.36 -6.61 2.86
CA PRO A 102 -14.97 -5.93 4.07
C PRO A 102 -13.78 -6.61 4.76
N LEU A 103 -12.77 -5.82 5.12
CA LEU A 103 -11.56 -6.31 5.78
C LEU A 103 -11.85 -6.60 7.25
N GLY A 104 -11.50 -7.80 7.70
CA GLY A 104 -11.50 -8.15 9.11
C GLY A 104 -10.26 -7.61 9.82
N VAL A 105 -10.48 -6.74 10.80
CA VAL A 105 -9.41 -6.05 11.55
C VAL A 105 -9.51 -6.38 13.02
N HIS A 106 -8.39 -6.79 13.60
CA HIS A 106 -8.21 -6.81 15.05
C HIS A 106 -7.83 -5.41 15.54
N ILE A 107 -8.53 -4.91 16.56
CA ILE A 107 -8.26 -3.58 17.13
C ILE A 107 -7.22 -3.71 18.24
N GLY A 108 -5.95 -3.58 17.89
CA GLY A 108 -4.85 -3.65 18.84
C GLY A 108 -3.50 -3.79 18.16
N PRO A 109 -2.42 -3.95 18.93
CA PRO A 109 -1.09 -4.23 18.40
C PRO A 109 -1.09 -5.42 17.43
N ALA A 110 -0.16 -5.42 16.47
CA ALA A 110 -0.12 -6.41 15.41
C ALA A 110 -0.15 -7.85 15.96
N THR A 111 -1.13 -8.63 15.49
CA THR A 111 -1.28 -10.05 15.78
C THR A 111 -1.09 -10.85 14.49
N ALA A 112 -0.70 -12.11 14.62
CA ALA A 112 -0.88 -13.06 13.52
C ALA A 112 -2.36 -13.10 13.10
N GLN A 113 -2.60 -13.43 11.83
CA GLN A 113 -3.95 -13.61 11.32
C GLN A 113 -4.64 -14.78 12.05
N TYR A 114 -5.90 -14.61 12.44
CA TYR A 114 -6.72 -15.66 13.05
C TYR A 114 -8.17 -15.58 12.56
N THR A 115 -8.96 -16.61 12.83
CA THR A 115 -10.34 -16.72 12.35
C THR A 115 -11.31 -16.90 13.53
N VAL A 116 -12.42 -16.16 13.51
CA VAL A 116 -13.57 -16.35 14.41
C VAL A 116 -14.78 -16.65 13.54
N GLY A 117 -15.37 -17.85 13.71
CA GLY A 117 -16.40 -18.35 12.80
C GLY A 117 -15.88 -18.46 11.36
N ASN A 118 -16.53 -17.74 10.43
CA ASN A 118 -16.14 -17.68 9.01
C ASN A 118 -15.40 -16.39 8.64
N GLN A 119 -14.97 -15.59 9.63
CA GLN A 119 -14.31 -14.31 9.40
C GLN A 119 -12.87 -14.35 9.88
N THR A 120 -11.98 -13.88 9.02
CA THR A 120 -10.55 -13.78 9.30
C THR A 120 -10.19 -12.36 9.69
N PHE A 121 -9.46 -12.21 10.79
CA PHE A 121 -8.99 -10.94 11.34
C PHE A 121 -7.48 -10.91 11.34
N SER A 122 -6.94 -9.74 11.04
CA SER A 122 -5.50 -9.50 11.00
C SER A 122 -5.13 -8.23 11.75
N GLY A 123 -3.90 -8.17 12.24
CA GLY A 123 -3.29 -6.92 12.69
C GLY A 123 -3.03 -6.01 11.48
N VAL A 124 -3.27 -4.72 11.67
CA VAL A 124 -3.04 -3.67 10.67
C VAL A 124 -2.06 -2.63 11.20
N VAL A 125 -1.61 -1.71 10.34
CA VAL A 125 -0.71 -0.63 10.75
C VAL A 125 -1.28 0.18 11.93
N PRO A 126 -0.43 0.66 12.87
CA PRO A 126 -0.89 1.29 14.10
C PRO A 126 -1.92 2.39 13.92
N GLY A 127 -1.69 3.31 12.98
CA GLY A 127 -2.58 4.43 12.75
C GLY A 127 -3.98 4.02 12.29
N PHE A 128 -4.10 2.88 11.58
CA PHE A 128 -5.38 2.42 11.05
C PHE A 128 -6.30 1.94 12.17
N TRP A 129 -5.85 1.00 13.02
CA TRP A 129 -6.70 0.50 14.11
C TRP A 129 -6.92 1.56 15.20
N GLN A 130 -5.91 2.40 15.51
CA GLN A 130 -6.05 3.51 16.46
C GLN A 130 -7.11 4.50 16.01
N GLY A 131 -7.15 4.82 14.71
CA GLY A 131 -8.14 5.72 14.14
C GLY A 131 -9.57 5.18 14.13
N ILE A 132 -9.76 3.85 14.24
CA ILE A 132 -11.07 3.20 14.28
C ILE A 132 -11.67 3.17 15.70
N VAL A 133 -10.85 3.25 16.75
CA VAL A 133 -11.33 3.27 18.14
C VAL A 133 -12.41 4.35 18.34
N GLY A 134 -13.48 3.98 19.03
CA GLY A 134 -14.63 4.84 19.26
C GLY A 134 -15.58 5.00 18.06
N MET A 135 -15.34 4.33 16.93
CA MET A 135 -16.31 4.32 15.83
C MET A 135 -17.56 3.50 16.19
N THR A 136 -18.71 3.88 15.63
CA THR A 136 -19.95 3.08 15.67
C THR A 136 -20.22 2.44 14.31
N VAL A 137 -21.04 1.39 14.28
CA VAL A 137 -21.42 0.73 13.01
C VAL A 137 -22.06 1.74 12.05
N ASN A 138 -21.75 1.63 10.76
CA ASN A 138 -22.10 2.55 9.67
C ASN A 138 -21.43 3.94 9.72
N GLN A 139 -20.60 4.24 10.72
CA GLN A 139 -19.83 5.48 10.72
C GLN A 139 -18.74 5.43 9.64
N THR A 140 -18.58 6.54 8.90
CA THR A 140 -17.42 6.79 8.05
C THR A 140 -16.47 7.77 8.73
N ARG A 141 -15.17 7.51 8.71
CA ARG A 141 -14.13 8.39 9.25
C ARG A 141 -12.95 8.49 8.28
N TYR A 142 -12.36 9.69 8.20
CA TYR A 142 -11.07 9.90 7.56
C TYR A 142 -9.98 9.82 8.62
N ILE A 143 -9.01 8.92 8.43
CA ILE A 143 -7.92 8.66 9.36
C ILE A 143 -6.63 9.01 8.65
N SER A 144 -5.98 10.10 9.07
CA SER A 144 -4.65 10.49 8.59
C SER A 144 -3.59 9.95 9.54
N MET A 145 -2.53 9.34 9.01
CA MET A 145 -1.44 8.80 9.80
C MET A 145 -0.08 9.14 9.19
N PRO A 146 0.91 9.56 10.01
CA PRO A 146 2.28 9.78 9.57
C PRO A 146 2.98 8.44 9.26
N PRO A 147 4.14 8.45 8.58
CA PRO A 147 4.89 7.23 8.26
C PRO A 147 5.18 6.34 9.48
N SER A 148 5.45 6.95 10.64
CA SER A 148 5.74 6.24 11.90
C SER A 148 4.58 5.41 12.45
N LEU A 149 3.35 5.69 12.02
CA LEU A 149 2.14 4.91 12.35
C LEU A 149 1.63 4.10 11.15
N ALA A 150 2.35 4.14 10.02
CA ALA A 150 2.07 3.42 8.78
C ALA A 150 3.20 2.41 8.50
N TYR A 151 3.90 2.56 7.37
CA TYR A 151 4.94 1.63 6.88
C TYR A 151 6.38 2.08 7.21
N GLY A 152 6.54 3.03 8.13
CA GLY A 152 7.86 3.50 8.58
C GLY A 152 8.51 4.51 7.63
N PRO A 153 9.72 5.00 7.98
CA PRO A 153 10.50 5.90 7.13
C PRO A 153 11.05 5.16 5.90
N LEU A 154 11.45 5.91 4.87
CA LEU A 154 12.25 5.38 3.76
C LEU A 154 13.55 4.77 4.28
N ASP A 155 13.96 3.65 3.71
CA ASP A 155 15.30 3.11 3.89
C ASP A 155 16.26 3.72 2.85
N PRO A 156 17.28 4.50 3.26
CA PRO A 156 18.25 5.07 2.34
C PRO A 156 19.09 4.03 1.61
N ALA A 157 19.24 2.81 2.15
CA ALA A 157 19.94 1.73 1.46
C ALA A 157 19.19 1.25 0.21
N CYS A 158 17.91 1.61 0.12
CA CYS A 158 17.02 1.32 -0.99
C CYS A 158 16.90 2.49 -1.96
N GLU A 159 17.87 3.42 -1.94
CA GLU A 159 18.00 4.49 -2.93
C GLU A 159 19.38 4.44 -3.58
N ALA A 160 19.47 4.93 -4.82
CA ALA A 160 20.73 5.10 -5.53
C ALA A 160 20.63 6.30 -6.45
N THR A 161 21.71 7.07 -6.51
CA THR A 161 21.83 8.19 -7.43
C THR A 161 22.61 7.73 -8.65
N GLU A 162 21.99 7.87 -9.81
CA GLU A 162 22.54 7.49 -11.11
C GLU A 162 22.73 8.73 -12.00
N PRO A 163 23.68 8.71 -12.94
CA PRO A 163 23.89 9.84 -13.83
C PRO A 163 22.81 9.90 -14.93
N LEU A 164 22.38 11.11 -15.28
CA LEU A 164 21.49 11.34 -16.42
C LEU A 164 22.16 11.00 -17.75
N ALA A 165 23.49 11.04 -17.83
CA ALA A 165 24.24 10.60 -18.99
C ALA A 165 25.43 9.71 -18.57
N PHE A 166 25.64 8.62 -19.29
CA PHE A 166 26.74 7.70 -19.06
C PHE A 166 27.42 7.32 -20.38
N THR A 167 28.63 6.78 -20.28
CA THR A 167 29.42 6.38 -21.45
C THR A 167 29.58 4.87 -21.55
N VAL A 168 29.40 4.34 -22.74
CA VAL A 168 29.67 2.94 -23.09
C VAL A 168 30.89 2.90 -24.03
N PRO A 169 31.86 2.01 -23.81
CA PRO A 169 32.99 1.88 -24.74
C PRO A 169 32.50 1.33 -26.10
N VAL A 170 33.01 1.91 -27.18
CA VAL A 170 32.76 1.47 -28.56
C VAL A 170 33.29 0.06 -28.79
N LEU A 171 34.48 -0.25 -28.25
CA LEU A 171 35.10 -1.57 -28.35
C LEU A 171 35.08 -2.28 -26.99
N ARG A 172 34.47 -3.46 -26.93
CA ARG A 172 34.44 -4.33 -25.75
C ARG A 172 35.17 -5.64 -26.05
N SER A 173 35.90 -6.16 -25.08
CA SER A 173 36.60 -7.43 -25.19
C SER A 173 36.06 -8.42 -24.16
N TYR A 174 35.74 -9.62 -24.62
CA TYR A 174 35.21 -10.71 -23.82
C TYR A 174 36.13 -11.91 -23.94
N THR A 175 36.21 -12.75 -22.90
CA THR A 175 36.71 -14.12 -23.10
C THR A 175 35.73 -14.88 -23.99
N VAL A 176 36.19 -15.91 -24.71
CA VAL A 176 35.30 -16.74 -25.56
C VAL A 176 34.12 -17.30 -24.76
N ALA A 177 34.36 -17.74 -23.51
CA ALA A 177 33.32 -18.25 -22.63
C ALA A 177 32.29 -17.16 -22.24
N ASN A 178 32.75 -15.96 -21.87
CA ASN A 178 31.85 -14.87 -21.50
C ASN A 178 31.06 -14.34 -22.71
N PHE A 179 31.66 -14.31 -23.89
CA PHE A 179 30.96 -13.96 -25.12
C PHE A 179 29.83 -14.95 -25.41
N SER A 180 30.11 -16.26 -25.36
CA SER A 180 29.10 -17.31 -25.57
C SER A 180 27.96 -17.24 -24.56
N ALA A 181 28.27 -16.91 -23.30
CA ALA A 181 27.27 -16.74 -22.24
C ALA A 181 26.42 -15.48 -22.43
N ALA A 182 27.03 -14.35 -22.80
CA ALA A 182 26.33 -13.08 -22.98
C ALA A 182 25.53 -13.02 -24.29
N PHE A 183 26.00 -13.69 -25.34
CA PHE A 183 25.45 -13.67 -26.69
C PHE A 183 25.24 -15.11 -27.23
N PRO A 184 24.34 -15.89 -26.60
CA PRO A 184 24.16 -17.30 -26.95
C PRO A 184 23.73 -17.44 -28.42
N GLY A 185 24.45 -18.27 -29.17
CA GLY A 185 24.16 -18.56 -30.58
C GLY A 185 24.76 -17.57 -31.58
N ILE A 186 25.46 -16.52 -31.14
CA ILE A 186 26.14 -15.58 -32.05
C ILE A 186 27.50 -16.15 -32.49
N SER A 187 27.77 -16.11 -33.79
CA SER A 187 29.06 -16.52 -34.37
C SER A 187 30.19 -15.56 -33.97
N THR A 188 31.37 -16.10 -33.64
CA THR A 188 32.58 -15.30 -33.38
C THR A 188 33.28 -14.84 -34.65
N THR A 189 32.71 -15.09 -35.83
CA THR A 189 33.33 -14.70 -37.10
C THR A 189 33.32 -13.19 -37.25
N GLY A 190 34.49 -12.60 -37.54
CA GLY A 190 34.62 -11.16 -37.81
C GLY A 190 33.61 -10.69 -38.87
N GLY A 191 32.94 -9.59 -38.58
CA GLY A 191 31.87 -9.03 -39.41
C GLY A 191 30.45 -9.45 -39.01
N THR A 192 30.28 -10.48 -38.16
CA THR A 192 28.96 -10.91 -37.67
C THR A 192 28.28 -9.79 -36.89
N THR A 193 27.09 -9.36 -37.32
CA THR A 193 26.29 -8.32 -36.65
C THR A 193 25.13 -8.91 -35.86
N PHE A 194 24.78 -8.31 -34.74
CA PHE A 194 23.68 -8.73 -33.87
C PHE A 194 23.18 -7.55 -33.01
N PRO A 195 21.92 -7.56 -32.53
CA PRO A 195 21.44 -6.53 -31.62
C PRO A 195 22.06 -6.72 -30.22
N ASP A 196 22.50 -5.62 -29.60
CA ASP A 196 22.94 -5.63 -28.20
C ASP A 196 21.73 -5.95 -27.30
N PRO A 197 21.83 -6.92 -26.36
CA PRO A 197 20.71 -7.37 -25.55
C PRO A 197 20.26 -6.34 -24.49
N VAL A 198 21.11 -5.36 -24.15
CA VAL A 198 20.81 -4.30 -23.18
C VAL A 198 20.33 -3.04 -23.89
N TYR A 199 21.04 -2.63 -24.95
CA TYR A 199 20.81 -1.33 -25.60
C TYR A 199 19.97 -1.44 -26.89
N GLY A 200 19.87 -2.62 -27.48
CA GLY A 200 19.12 -2.85 -28.72
C GLY A 200 19.78 -2.35 -30.00
N TRP A 201 20.83 -1.53 -29.92
CA TRP A 201 21.59 -1.07 -31.10
C TRP A 201 22.34 -2.23 -31.76
N THR A 202 22.90 -1.98 -32.95
CA THR A 202 23.69 -3.00 -33.65
C THR A 202 25.10 -3.09 -33.07
N ASP A 203 25.49 -4.29 -32.64
CA ASP A 203 26.86 -4.69 -32.34
C ASP A 203 27.42 -5.53 -33.51
N GLN A 204 28.76 -5.56 -33.63
CA GLN A 204 29.47 -6.39 -34.60
C GLN A 204 30.68 -7.05 -33.96
N VAL A 205 30.93 -8.33 -34.27
CA VAL A 205 32.20 -8.97 -33.95
C VAL A 205 33.30 -8.34 -34.80
N PHE A 206 34.20 -7.59 -34.15
CA PHE A 206 35.32 -6.93 -34.81
C PHE A 206 36.45 -7.92 -35.10
N ALA A 207 36.84 -8.70 -34.09
CA ALA A 207 37.90 -9.69 -34.19
C ALA A 207 37.72 -10.79 -33.14
N SER A 208 38.21 -12.00 -33.43
CA SER A 208 38.23 -13.10 -32.47
C SER A 208 39.52 -13.91 -32.59
N ASN A 209 39.99 -14.45 -31.46
CA ASN A 209 41.04 -15.45 -31.41
C ASN A 209 40.67 -16.58 -30.43
N THR A 210 41.60 -17.46 -30.09
CA THR A 210 41.35 -18.61 -29.20
C THR A 210 41.04 -18.22 -27.76
N SER A 211 41.33 -16.99 -27.34
CA SER A 211 41.17 -16.52 -25.95
C SER A 211 40.14 -15.40 -25.80
N ALA A 212 39.94 -14.56 -26.83
CA ALA A 212 39.09 -13.37 -26.73
C ALA A 212 38.27 -13.10 -27.99
N VAL A 213 37.12 -12.44 -27.79
CA VAL A 213 36.26 -11.88 -28.82
C VAL A 213 36.10 -10.39 -28.57
N SER A 214 36.44 -9.58 -29.56
CA SER A 214 36.25 -8.13 -29.54
C SER A 214 34.98 -7.76 -30.31
N VAL A 215 34.11 -6.99 -29.68
CA VAL A 215 32.83 -6.52 -30.21
C VAL A 215 32.88 -5.00 -30.32
N VAL A 216 32.51 -4.48 -31.48
CA VAL A 216 32.32 -3.05 -31.72
C VAL A 216 30.83 -2.71 -31.71
N SER A 217 30.44 -1.68 -30.97
CA SER A 217 29.08 -1.12 -31.00
C SER A 217 28.96 -0.07 -32.08
N LEU A 218 27.87 -0.14 -32.85
CA LEU A 218 27.63 0.69 -34.03
C LEU A 218 26.28 1.44 -33.94
N PRO A 219 25.99 2.18 -32.84
CA PRO A 219 24.77 2.95 -32.76
C PRO A 219 24.79 4.19 -33.67
N SER A 220 23.61 4.66 -34.04
CA SER A 220 23.43 5.95 -34.70
C SER A 220 23.22 7.08 -33.69
N LEU A 221 23.69 8.29 -34.01
CA LEU A 221 23.35 9.47 -33.21
C LEU A 221 21.83 9.70 -33.23
N GLY A 222 21.22 9.89 -32.06
CA GLY A 222 19.79 10.02 -31.89
C GLY A 222 19.03 8.68 -31.82
N GLU A 223 19.72 7.54 -31.91
CA GLU A 223 19.10 6.23 -31.74
C GLU A 223 18.53 6.11 -30.32
N THR A 224 17.26 5.70 -30.24
CA THR A 224 16.53 5.56 -28.98
C THR A 224 16.50 4.10 -28.54
N MET A 225 16.66 3.86 -27.25
CA MET A 225 16.58 2.55 -26.62
C MET A 225 15.64 2.58 -25.42
N ARG A 226 15.19 1.40 -25.01
CA ARG A 226 14.41 1.24 -23.78
C ARG A 226 15.23 0.46 -22.78
N LEU A 227 15.66 1.14 -21.73
CA LEU A 227 16.30 0.51 -20.59
C LEU A 227 15.22 -0.05 -19.66
N SER A 228 15.60 -0.54 -18.48
CA SER A 228 14.75 -1.25 -17.51
C SER A 228 13.62 -0.40 -16.88
N GLY A 229 12.87 0.39 -17.65
CA GLY A 229 11.69 1.15 -17.25
C GLY A 229 11.60 2.56 -17.85
N TRP A 230 12.65 3.06 -18.49
CA TRP A 230 12.67 4.38 -19.13
C TRP A 230 13.33 4.34 -20.52
N SER A 231 13.08 5.38 -21.32
CA SER A 231 13.71 5.57 -22.62
C SER A 231 15.05 6.29 -22.48
N ALA A 232 16.01 5.97 -23.32
CA ALA A 232 17.28 6.66 -23.41
C ALA A 232 17.67 6.88 -24.86
N SER A 233 18.56 7.83 -25.12
CA SER A 233 19.00 8.19 -26.46
C SER A 233 20.51 8.32 -26.57
N VAL A 234 21.05 7.94 -27.72
CA VAL A 234 22.46 8.16 -28.04
C VAL A 234 22.66 9.63 -28.38
N THR A 235 23.40 10.35 -27.55
CA THR A 235 23.64 11.79 -27.68
C THR A 235 25.06 12.12 -28.13
N GLY A 236 25.94 11.14 -28.16
CA GLY A 236 27.28 11.29 -28.73
C GLY A 236 27.88 9.96 -29.13
N VAL A 237 28.59 9.94 -30.25
CA VAL A 237 29.44 8.82 -30.65
C VAL A 237 30.78 9.42 -31.06
N ASN A 238 31.85 9.05 -30.36
CA ASN A 238 33.21 9.31 -30.80
C ASN A 238 33.91 7.97 -31.05
N GLY A 239 35.15 7.98 -31.55
CA GLY A 239 35.86 6.75 -31.93
C GLY A 239 36.13 5.75 -30.80
N THR A 240 35.91 6.11 -29.53
CA THR A 240 36.19 5.25 -28.37
C THR A 240 35.00 5.10 -27.42
N THR A 241 34.10 6.08 -27.35
CA THR A 241 32.96 6.12 -26.43
C THR A 241 31.67 6.53 -27.12
N ILE A 242 30.59 5.89 -26.67
CA ILE A 242 29.20 6.22 -26.97
C ILE A 242 28.65 6.90 -25.71
N THR A 243 28.07 8.08 -25.86
CA THR A 243 27.37 8.78 -24.78
C THR A 243 25.88 8.50 -24.92
N VAL A 244 25.29 7.97 -23.85
CA VAL A 244 23.88 7.67 -23.73
C VAL A 244 23.28 8.60 -22.67
N THR A 245 22.16 9.24 -23.00
CA THR A 245 21.42 10.09 -22.07
C THR A 245 20.09 9.42 -21.76
N ASN A 246 19.80 9.27 -20.46
CA ASN A 246 18.53 8.80 -19.96
C ASN A 246 17.48 9.89 -20.18
N ASP A 247 16.34 9.56 -20.82
CA ASP A 247 15.23 10.48 -21.04
C ASP A 247 14.39 10.63 -19.75
N ILE A 248 15.07 10.90 -18.64
CA ILE A 248 14.49 11.13 -17.32
C ILE A 248 14.49 12.63 -17.06
N THR A 249 13.29 13.17 -16.87
CA THR A 249 13.04 14.57 -16.61
C THR A 249 12.40 14.75 -15.23
N PRO A 250 12.36 15.97 -14.68
CA PRO A 250 11.64 16.24 -13.43
C PRO A 250 10.16 15.81 -13.46
N GLN A 251 9.54 15.66 -14.63
CA GLN A 251 8.16 15.17 -14.76
C GLN A 251 8.03 13.68 -14.42
N ASN A 252 9.12 12.92 -14.52
CA ASN A 252 9.15 11.50 -14.17
C ASN A 252 9.19 11.26 -12.66
N PHE A 253 9.46 12.30 -11.86
CA PHE A 253 9.47 12.21 -10.40
C PHE A 253 8.13 11.68 -9.88
N GLY A 254 8.20 10.50 -9.28
CA GLY A 254 7.06 9.77 -8.74
C GLY A 254 5.93 9.51 -9.74
N SER A 255 6.20 9.49 -11.04
CA SER A 255 5.22 9.12 -12.08
C SER A 255 5.66 7.92 -12.93
N LEU A 256 6.92 7.48 -12.76
CA LEU A 256 7.49 6.33 -13.44
C LEU A 256 7.69 5.18 -12.45
N LEU A 257 7.08 4.03 -12.77
CA LEU A 257 7.33 2.75 -12.14
C LEU A 257 8.07 1.85 -13.12
N GLY A 258 9.33 1.57 -12.83
CA GLY A 258 10.16 0.68 -13.65
C GLY A 258 10.33 -0.70 -13.04
N THR A 259 10.99 -1.58 -13.78
CA THR A 259 11.25 -2.97 -13.41
C THR A 259 12.64 -3.40 -13.81
N PHE A 260 13.41 -3.95 -12.89
CA PHE A 260 14.63 -4.68 -13.19
C PHE A 260 14.39 -6.20 -13.25
N PRO A 261 15.13 -6.94 -14.09
CA PRO A 261 15.01 -8.40 -14.17
C PRO A 261 15.36 -9.12 -12.86
N THR A 262 16.23 -8.52 -12.05
CA THR A 262 16.69 -9.08 -10.78
C THR A 262 16.15 -8.26 -9.63
N ALA A 263 15.46 -8.93 -8.71
CA ALA A 263 14.95 -8.29 -7.51
C ALA A 263 16.13 -7.82 -6.63
N ARG A 264 16.03 -6.59 -6.12
CA ARG A 264 16.99 -6.01 -5.20
C ARG A 264 16.49 -6.20 -3.77
N ALA A 265 17.35 -6.74 -2.91
CA ALA A 265 17.09 -6.79 -1.49
C ALA A 265 17.12 -5.36 -0.92
N CYS A 266 16.04 -5.01 -0.24
CA CYS A 266 15.80 -3.74 0.40
C CYS A 266 15.52 -4.00 1.89
N GLY A 267 15.80 -3.06 2.79
CA GLY A 267 15.75 -3.27 4.25
C GLY A 267 14.49 -4.01 4.73
N GLY A 268 14.66 -4.86 5.75
CA GLY A 268 13.58 -5.72 6.26
C GLY A 268 13.42 -7.06 5.52
N GLY A 269 14.29 -7.37 4.54
CA GLY A 269 14.32 -8.67 3.86
C GLY A 269 13.34 -8.81 2.69
N ALA A 270 12.62 -7.74 2.33
CA ALA A 270 11.78 -7.70 1.15
C ALA A 270 12.63 -7.46 -0.11
N SER A 271 12.46 -8.30 -1.13
CA SER A 271 13.08 -8.11 -2.45
C SER A 271 12.04 -7.54 -3.42
N THR A 272 12.33 -6.39 -4.06
CA THR A 272 11.49 -5.84 -5.13
C THR A 272 12.23 -5.83 -6.46
N SER A 273 11.52 -6.19 -7.53
CA SER A 273 11.98 -5.98 -8.90
C SER A 273 11.60 -4.59 -9.42
N HIS A 274 10.75 -3.84 -8.71
CA HIS A 274 10.27 -2.54 -9.14
C HIS A 274 11.05 -1.39 -8.50
N TYR A 275 11.00 -0.22 -9.13
CA TYR A 275 11.55 1.02 -8.59
C TYR A 275 10.77 2.24 -9.07
N LEU A 276 10.91 3.33 -8.33
CA LEU A 276 10.37 4.65 -8.60
C LEU A 276 11.51 5.64 -8.88
N ILE A 277 11.21 6.71 -9.62
CA ILE A 277 12.11 7.87 -9.70
C ILE A 277 11.79 8.82 -8.53
N ALA A 278 12.70 8.91 -7.57
CA ALA A 278 12.54 9.70 -6.34
C ALA A 278 13.19 11.10 -6.42
N GLY A 279 13.86 11.43 -7.51
CA GLY A 279 14.39 12.77 -7.71
C GLY A 279 15.10 12.90 -9.05
N VAL A 280 15.14 14.12 -9.57
CA VAL A 280 15.92 14.46 -10.77
C VAL A 280 16.60 15.79 -10.51
N ASN A 281 17.94 15.79 -10.54
CA ASN A 281 18.76 16.97 -10.38
C ASN A 281 19.45 17.28 -11.71
N VAL A 282 18.80 18.11 -12.53
CA VAL A 282 19.29 18.49 -13.86
C VAL A 282 20.62 19.24 -13.76
N ALA A 283 20.80 20.08 -12.74
CA ALA A 283 22.04 20.85 -12.55
C ALA A 283 23.23 19.96 -12.19
N ALA A 284 22.99 18.90 -11.40
CA ALA A 284 24.02 17.91 -11.06
C ALA A 284 24.17 16.81 -12.13
N GLY A 285 23.27 16.75 -13.12
CA GLY A 285 23.27 15.70 -14.13
C GLY A 285 22.93 14.32 -13.57
N THR A 286 22.06 14.22 -12.56
CA THR A 286 21.73 12.96 -11.88
C THR A 286 20.23 12.76 -11.64
N PHE A 287 19.84 11.51 -11.40
CA PHE A 287 18.51 11.13 -10.94
C PHE A 287 18.61 10.07 -9.83
N THR A 288 17.58 9.97 -9.00
CA THR A 288 17.53 9.03 -7.88
C THR A 288 16.52 7.93 -8.17
N ILE A 289 16.99 6.69 -8.13
CA ILE A 289 16.18 5.47 -8.15
C ILE A 289 15.84 5.10 -6.71
N ASN A 290 14.59 4.73 -6.46
CA ASN A 290 14.10 4.30 -5.16
C ASN A 290 13.40 2.94 -5.28
N TRP A 291 13.88 1.96 -4.52
CA TRP A 291 13.35 0.60 -4.43
C TRP A 291 12.48 0.37 -3.18
N ASN A 292 12.23 1.39 -2.38
CA ASN A 292 11.19 1.32 -1.36
C ASN A 292 9.82 1.15 -2.03
N THR A 293 8.92 0.40 -1.41
CA THR A 293 7.50 0.39 -1.82
C THR A 293 6.90 1.78 -1.70
N GLU A 294 5.95 2.12 -2.58
CA GLU A 294 5.38 3.45 -2.73
C GLU A 294 4.82 4.02 -1.40
N VAL A 295 4.25 3.14 -0.56
CA VAL A 295 3.68 3.48 0.77
C VAL A 295 4.72 3.83 1.84
N THR A 296 5.98 3.43 1.67
CA THR A 296 7.04 3.64 2.66
C THR A 296 7.45 5.11 2.70
N GLY A 297 7.62 5.63 3.92
CA GLY A 297 7.96 7.04 4.13
C GLY A 297 6.84 8.03 3.84
N GLN A 298 5.64 7.55 3.49
CA GLN A 298 4.50 8.42 3.18
C GLN A 298 3.53 8.53 4.35
N SER A 299 2.93 9.71 4.50
CA SER A 299 1.69 9.85 5.26
C SER A 299 0.56 9.23 4.45
N LEU A 300 -0.36 8.54 5.12
CA LEU A 300 -1.50 7.88 4.48
C LEU A 300 -2.80 8.44 5.04
N VAL A 301 -3.83 8.45 4.21
CA VAL A 301 -5.19 8.83 4.60
C VAL A 301 -6.13 7.69 4.24
N PHE A 302 -6.85 7.15 5.21
CA PHE A 302 -7.88 6.15 4.95
C PHE A 302 -9.27 6.74 5.14
N ARG A 303 -10.14 6.51 4.17
CA ARG A 303 -11.59 6.66 4.35
C ARG A 303 -12.15 5.31 4.77
N VAL A 304 -12.49 5.16 6.05
CA VAL A 304 -12.94 3.89 6.63
C VAL A 304 -14.42 3.97 7.00
N THR A 305 -15.19 2.95 6.62
CA THR A 305 -16.58 2.76 7.05
C THR A 305 -16.66 1.50 7.90
N LEU A 306 -17.12 1.63 9.15
CA LEU A 306 -17.31 0.47 10.02
C LEU A 306 -18.54 -0.33 9.57
N VAL A 307 -18.35 -1.59 9.20
CA VAL A 307 -19.41 -2.47 8.69
C VAL A 307 -20.04 -3.27 9.82
N ALA A 308 -19.23 -3.88 10.68
CA ALA A 308 -19.72 -4.63 11.84
C ALA A 308 -18.73 -4.62 13.01
N LEU A 309 -19.27 -4.70 14.21
CA LEU A 309 -18.56 -5.14 15.42
C LEU A 309 -18.75 -6.65 15.53
N VAL A 310 -17.64 -7.38 15.64
CA VAL A 310 -17.63 -8.82 15.82
C VAL A 310 -17.26 -9.09 17.28
N THR A 311 -18.27 -9.43 18.07
CA THR A 311 -18.05 -9.90 19.44
C THR A 311 -17.31 -11.24 19.40
N PRO A 312 -16.29 -11.43 20.25
CA PRO A 312 -15.61 -12.72 20.41
C PRO A 312 -16.58 -13.87 20.71
#